data_AF-D1VT30-F1
#
_entry.id   AF-D1VT30-F1
#
_cell.length_a   1.000
_cell.length_b   1.000
_cell.length_c   1.000
_cell.angle_alpha   90.00
_cell.angle_beta   90.00
_cell.angle_gamma   90.00
#
_symmetry.space_group_name_H-M   'P 1'
#
loop_
_entity.id
_entity.type
_entity.pdbx_description
1 polymer ?
#
loop_
_entity_poly.entity_id
_entity_poly.type
_entity_poly.pdbx_seq_one_letter_code
_entity_poly.pdbx_strand_id
1 'polypeptide(L)'
;MKFTLDDGSGKDRIILSGIKNFYNAEELVGKTLLAITNLPPRQMMGLESCGMLLSAVCEYEGEELLNLIMLDSKIPAGAKIY
;
A
#
# COMPACT_ATOMS: atom_id res chain seq x y z
N MET A 1 8.41 -4.91 1.87
CA MET A 1 7.65 -5.60 0.82
C MET A 1 7.52 -4.68 -0.38
N LYS A 2 7.60 -5.21 -1.61
CA LYS A 2 7.47 -4.45 -2.86
C LYS A 2 6.09 -4.70 -3.46
N PHE A 3 5.36 -3.62 -3.75
CA PHE A 3 4.07 -3.66 -4.42
C PHE A 3 4.22 -3.11 -5.83
N THR A 4 3.58 -3.80 -6.78
CA THR A 4 3.31 -3.29 -8.13
C THR A 4 1.81 -3.08 -8.21
N LEU A 5 1.37 -1.84 -8.39
CA LEU A 5 -0.03 -1.43 -8.24
C LEU A 5 -0.51 -0.75 -9.53
N ASP A 6 -1.77 -1.02 -9.89
CA ASP A 6 -2.52 -0.19 -10.82
C ASP A 6 -3.13 0.98 -10.04
N ASP A 7 -2.77 2.21 -10.43
CA ASP A 7 -3.31 3.45 -9.86
C ASP A 7 -4.25 4.19 -10.82
N GLY A 8 -4.69 3.54 -11.90
CA GLY A 8 -5.53 4.12 -12.94
C GLY A 8 -4.80 5.02 -13.95
N SER A 9 -3.48 5.22 -13.82
CA SER A 9 -2.69 6.02 -14.76
C SER A 9 -2.29 5.27 -16.04
N GLY A 10 -2.54 3.95 -16.10
CA GLY A 10 -2.09 3.08 -17.19
C GLY A 10 -0.60 2.70 -17.13
N LYS A 11 0.09 3.02 -16.03
CA LYS A 11 1.46 2.59 -15.75
C LYS A 11 1.53 1.93 -14.38
N ASP A 12 2.29 0.85 -14.29
CA ASP A 12 2.56 0.19 -13.02
C ASP A 12 3.27 1.16 -12.06
N ARG A 13 2.70 1.31 -10.86
CA ARG A 13 3.30 2.07 -9.78
C ARG A 13 4.00 1.13 -8.80
N ILE A 14 5.25 1.46 -8.48
CA ILE A 14 6.00 0.76 -7.44
C ILE A 14 5.85 1.49 -6.11
N ILE A 15 5.41 0.79 -5.07
CA ILE A 15 5.41 1.27 -3.69
C ILE A 15 6.08 0.23 -2.79
N LEU A 16 6.98 0.70 -1.94
CA LEU A 16 7.62 -0.12 -0.92
C LEU A 16 6.95 0.14 0.43
N SER A 17 6.57 -0.94 1.13
CA SER A 17 5.96 -0.84 2.45
C SER A 17 6.62 -1.77 3.47
N GLY A 18 6.70 -1.31 4.72
CA GLY A 18 7.35 -1.98 5.85
C GLY A 18 6.53 -3.08 6.51
N ILE A 19 5.41 -3.51 5.92
CA ILE A 19 4.39 -4.36 6.56
C ILE A 19 4.63 -5.87 6.47
N LYS A 20 5.86 -6.30 6.16
CA LYS A 20 6.17 -7.73 5.92
C LYS A 20 5.98 -8.64 7.15
N ASN A 21 5.94 -8.08 8.35
CA ASN A 21 5.73 -8.83 9.59
C ASN A 21 4.23 -9.07 9.86
N PHE A 22 3.35 -8.39 9.12
CA PHE A 22 1.90 -8.38 9.35
C PHE A 22 1.10 -9.08 8.24
N TYR A 23 1.66 -9.16 7.02
CA TYR A 23 0.98 -9.74 5.86
C TYR A 23 1.91 -10.59 5.02
N ASN A 24 1.34 -11.65 4.45
CA ASN A 24 1.97 -12.40 3.36
C ASN A 24 1.65 -11.74 2.02
N ALA A 25 2.52 -11.90 1.02
CA ALA A 25 2.32 -11.27 -0.28
C ALA A 25 1.08 -11.81 -1.00
N GLU A 26 0.83 -13.11 -0.87
CA GLU A 26 -0.25 -13.84 -1.54
C GLU A 26 -1.63 -13.37 -1.06
N GLU A 27 -1.75 -12.94 0.19
CA GLU A 27 -2.99 -12.43 0.78
C GLU A 27 -3.40 -11.07 0.20
N LEU A 28 -2.43 -10.33 -0.33
CA LEU A 28 -2.60 -8.96 -0.82
C LEU A 28 -2.78 -8.90 -2.35
N VAL A 29 -2.53 -10.00 -3.06
CA VAL A 29 -2.74 -10.05 -4.52
C VAL A 29 -4.23 -9.86 -4.84
N GLY A 30 -4.51 -8.94 -5.75
CA GLY A 30 -5.88 -8.63 -6.18
C GLY A 30 -6.70 -7.79 -5.19
N LYS A 31 -6.10 -7.34 -4.08
CA LYS A 31 -6.76 -6.42 -3.14
C LYS A 31 -6.67 -4.98 -3.64
N THR A 32 -7.75 -4.22 -3.45
CA THR A 32 -7.76 -2.77 -3.65
C THR A 32 -7.24 -2.10 -2.38
N LEU A 33 -6.22 -1.26 -2.49
CA LEU A 33 -5.54 -0.62 -1.35
C LEU A 33 -5.68 0.90 -1.41
N LEU A 34 -5.65 1.54 -0.24
CA LEU A 34 -5.55 2.98 -0.13
C LEU A 34 -4.08 3.44 -0.21
N ALA A 35 -3.78 4.36 -1.13
CA ALA A 35 -2.45 4.91 -1.30
C ALA A 35 -2.45 6.43 -1.54
N ILE A 36 -1.40 7.10 -1.06
CA ILE A 36 -1.05 8.47 -1.44
C ILE A 36 -0.09 8.40 -2.64
N THR A 37 -0.48 9.00 -3.76
CA THR A 37 0.24 8.88 -5.05
C THR A 37 0.96 10.15 -5.51
N ASN A 38 0.78 11.27 -4.81
CA ASN A 38 1.38 12.57 -5.15
C ASN A 38 2.67 12.89 -4.37
N LEU A 39 3.19 11.94 -3.58
CA LEU A 39 4.47 12.11 -2.89
C LEU A 39 5.63 12.06 -3.89
N PRO A 40 6.71 12.85 -3.67
CA PRO A 40 7.91 12.70 -4.46
C PRO A 40 8.48 11.28 -4.31
N PRO A 41 9.09 10.71 -5.36
CA PRO A 41 9.70 9.39 -5.28
C PRO A 41 10.79 9.32 -4.20
N ARG A 42 10.83 8.20 -3.47
CA ARG A 42 11.83 7.95 -2.42
C ARG A 42 12.64 6.70 -2.72
N GLN A 43 13.96 6.85 -2.75
CA GLN A 43 14.89 5.73 -2.89
C GLN A 43 14.94 4.93 -1.58
N MET A 44 14.65 3.62 -1.66
CA MET A 44 14.72 2.69 -0.54
C MET A 44 15.18 1.33 -1.06
N MET A 45 16.17 0.73 -0.42
CA MET A 45 16.67 -0.61 -0.78
C MET A 45 17.04 -0.76 -2.28
N GLY A 46 17.59 0.29 -2.89
CA GLY A 46 17.98 0.31 -4.31
C GLY A 46 16.82 0.40 -5.30
N LEU A 47 15.60 0.65 -4.83
CA LEU A 47 14.40 0.79 -5.63
C LEU A 47 13.72 2.13 -5.34
N GLU A 48 13.04 2.66 -6.34
CA GLU A 48 12.26 3.88 -6.21
C GLU A 48 10.83 3.56 -5.74
N SER A 49 10.43 4.09 -4.59
CA SER A 49 9.05 4.02 -4.08
C SER A 49 8.30 5.29 -4.46
N CYS A 50 7.28 5.15 -5.29
CA CYS A 50 6.48 6.25 -5.84
C CYS A 50 5.14 6.36 -5.13
N GLY A 51 5.14 6.55 -3.82
CA GLY A 51 3.90 6.70 -3.03
C GLY A 51 3.98 6.03 -1.68
N MET A 52 2.83 5.97 -1.00
CA MET A 52 2.69 5.39 0.33
C MET A 52 1.35 4.66 0.45
N LEU A 53 1.37 3.38 0.84
CA LEU A 53 0.17 2.68 1.27
C LEU A 53 -0.20 3.12 2.69
N LEU A 54 -1.49 3.31 2.96
CA LEU A 54 -1.96 3.74 4.27
C LEU A 54 -2.37 2.55 5.13
N SER A 55 -1.93 2.57 6.39
CA SER A 55 -2.26 1.58 7.40
C SER A 55 -2.63 2.29 8.69
N ALA A 56 -3.58 1.73 9.45
CA ALA A 56 -3.78 2.08 10.84
C ALA A 56 -2.81 1.28 11.69
N VAL A 57 -2.14 1.92 12.64
CA VAL A 57 -1.21 1.28 13.58
C VAL A 57 -1.63 1.66 14.99
N CYS A 58 -1.70 0.69 15.89
CA CYS A 58 -1.92 0.93 17.30
C CYS A 58 -1.15 -0.07 18.16
N GLU A 59 -0.88 0.30 19.40
CA GLU A 59 -0.42 -0.65 20.42
C GLU A 59 -1.63 -1.09 21.23
N TYR A 60 -1.85 -2.39 21.34
CA TYR A 60 -2.94 -2.99 22.09
C TYR A 60 -2.43 -4.19 22.87
N GLU A 61 -2.65 -4.20 24.19
CA GLU A 61 -2.17 -5.25 25.10
C GLU A 61 -0.65 -5.54 25.00
N GLY A 62 0.15 -4.52 24.67
CA GLY A 62 1.61 -4.63 24.55
C GLY A 62 2.10 -5.20 23.21
N GLU A 63 1.19 -5.39 22.24
CA GLU A 63 1.53 -5.78 20.87
C GLU A 63 1.22 -4.64 19.89
N GLU A 64 2.11 -4.43 18.91
CA GLU A 64 1.84 -3.55 17.78
C GLU A 64 0.89 -4.26 16.82
N LEU A 65 -0.26 -3.65 16.57
CA LEU A 65 -1.23 -4.07 15.57
C LEU A 65 -1.16 -3.14 14.37
N LEU A 66 -1.23 -3.72 13.17
CA LEU A 66 -1.26 -2.98 11.93
C LEU A 66 -2.40 -3.49 11.06
N ASN A 67 -3.24 -2.57 10.59
CA ASN A 67 -4.25 -2.85 9.59
C ASN A 67 -3.99 -2.02 8.33
N LEU A 68 -3.56 -2.70 7.26
CA LEU A 68 -3.48 -2.11 5.94
C LEU A 68 -4.90 -1.77 5.45
N ILE A 69 -5.10 -0.52 5.00
CA ILE A 69 -6.41 -0.06 4.57
C ILE A 69 -6.73 -0.68 3.20
N MET A 70 -7.51 -1.74 3.24
CA MET A 70 -8.11 -2.40 2.08
C MET A 70 -9.49 -1.82 1.82
N LEU A 71 -9.77 -1.54 0.56
CA LEU A 71 -11.05 -1.03 0.08
C LEU A 71 -11.87 -2.16 -0.57
N ASP A 72 -13.17 -1.92 -0.76
CA ASP A 72 -14.03 -2.85 -1.49
C ASP A 72 -13.48 -3.09 -2.91
N SER A 73 -13.40 -4.35 -3.31
CA SER A 73 -12.95 -4.79 -4.63
C SER A 73 -13.72 -4.18 -5.81
N LYS A 74 -14.93 -3.66 -5.59
CA LYS A 74 -15.75 -2.97 -6.61
C LYS A 74 -15.24 -1.58 -6.94
N ILE A 75 -14.37 -1.01 -6.10
CA ILE A 75 -13.79 0.31 -6.34
C ILE A 75 -12.67 0.17 -7.38
N PRO A 76 -12.78 0.84 -8.54
CA PRO A 76 -11.77 0.73 -9.59
C PRO A 76 -10.47 1.43 -9.18
N ALA A 77 -9.36 0.95 -9.74
CA ALA A 77 -8.05 1.59 -9.60
C ALA A 77 -8.11 3.07 -10.03
N GLY A 78 -7.40 3.93 -9.29
CA GLY A 78 -7.37 5.37 -9.54
C GLY A 78 -8.58 6.16 -9.04
N ALA A 79 -9.55 5.52 -8.37
CA ALA A 79 -10.60 6.23 -7.66
C ALA A 79 -10.01 7.21 -6.64
N LYS A 80 -10.53 8.45 -6.63
CA LYS A 80 -10.10 9.49 -5.69
C LYS A 80 -10.81 9.34 -4.35
N ILE A 81 -10.07 9.60 -3.29
CA ILE A 81 -10.54 9.57 -1.91
C ILE A 81 -10.68 11.02 -1.44
N TYR A 82 -11.78 11.32 -0.78
CA TYR A 82 -12.15 12.65 -0.29
C TYR A 82 -12.32 12.63 1.23
#